data_AF-A0A1M6LUC6-F1
#
_entry.id   AF-A0A1M6LUC6-F1
#
_cell.length_a   1.000
_cell.length_b   1.000
_cell.length_c   1.000
_cell.angle_alpha   90.00
_cell.angle_beta   90.00
_cell.angle_gamma   90.00
#
_symmetry.space_group_name_H-M   'P 1'
#
loop_
_entity.id
_entity.type
_entity.pdbx_description
1 polymer ?
#
loop_
_entity_poly.entity_id
_entity_poly.type
_entity_poly.pdbx_seq_one_letter_code
_entity_poly.pdbx_strand_id
1 'polypeptide(L)'
;MQIATFNATCPFEIGDKVKEANTGEVKRITDIACVHYLKTGKVEFRYELDGSGNYIQIQPLCDPRDTQSVTYLERNFGFKNLK
;
A
#
# COMPACT_ATOMS: atom_id res chain seq x y z
N MET A 1 -2.14 -13.27 30.93
CA MET A 1 -2.20 -12.35 29.77
C MET A 1 -1.37 -12.98 28.66
N GLN A 2 -1.91 -13.18 27.47
CA GLN A 2 -1.13 -13.68 26.33
C GLN A 2 -0.70 -12.47 25.49
N ILE A 3 0.59 -12.40 25.16
CA ILE A 3 1.18 -11.32 24.36
C ILE A 3 1.35 -11.84 22.94
N ALA A 4 0.92 -11.06 21.96
CA ALA A 4 1.18 -11.32 20.55
C ALA A 4 2.01 -10.16 19.99
N THR A 5 3.10 -10.49 19.31
CA THR A 5 4.00 -9.52 18.69
C THR A 5 4.04 -9.79 17.20
N PHE A 6 4.09 -8.73 16.40
CA PHE A 6 4.32 -8.84 14.96
C PHE A 6 5.29 -7.74 14.52
N ASN A 7 6.05 -8.03 13.46
CA ASN A 7 6.83 -7.05 12.73
C ASN A 7 6.24 -6.97 11.33
N ALA A 8 5.99 -5.76 10.85
CA ALA A 8 5.37 -5.55 9.54
C ALA A 8 6.00 -4.34 8.86
N THR A 9 6.21 -4.47 7.55
CA THR A 9 6.75 -3.42 6.69
C THR A 9 5.65 -2.96 5.75
N CYS A 10 5.20 -1.72 5.89
CA CYS A 10 4.23 -1.14 4.97
C CYS A 10 4.92 -0.75 3.65
N PRO A 11 4.39 -1.12 2.48
CA PRO A 11 4.98 -0.75 1.20
C PRO A 11 4.70 0.70 0.77
N PHE A 12 3.75 1.39 1.40
CA PHE A 12 3.33 2.75 1.06
C PHE A 12 3.27 3.63 2.31
N GLU A 13 3.28 4.95 2.09
CA GLU A 13 3.17 5.97 3.12
C GLU A 13 1.93 6.87 2.91
N ILE A 14 1.48 7.53 3.98
CA ILE A 14 0.40 8.52 3.88
C ILE A 14 0.86 9.68 3.00
N GLY A 15 0.05 10.00 1.99
CA GLY A 15 0.34 11.02 0.99
C GLY A 15 0.93 10.50 -0.31
N ASP A 16 1.28 9.21 -0.39
CA ASP A 16 1.64 8.57 -1.65
C ASP A 16 0.50 8.66 -2.66
N LYS A 17 0.85 8.78 -3.94
CA LYS A 17 -0.09 8.74 -5.06
C LYS A 17 -0.06 7.38 -5.71
N VAL A 18 -1.24 6.84 -5.95
CA VAL A 18 -1.44 5.48 -6.39
C VAL A 18 -2.37 5.49 -7.62
N LYS A 19 -1.90 4.95 -8.75
CA LYS A 19 -2.64 4.86 -10.03
C LYS A 19 -3.40 3.54 -10.23
N GLU A 20 -4.72 3.58 -10.25
CA GLU A 20 -5.57 2.44 -10.59
C GLU A 20 -5.22 1.82 -11.95
N ALA A 21 -5.03 0.49 -11.99
CA ALA A 21 -4.63 -0.20 -13.22
C ALA A 21 -5.73 -0.24 -14.29
N ASN A 22 -6.99 -0.34 -13.88
CA ASN A 22 -8.13 -0.49 -14.79
C ASN A 22 -8.61 0.85 -15.35
N THR A 23 -8.69 1.87 -14.49
CA THR A 23 -9.23 3.19 -14.82
C THR A 23 -8.14 4.21 -15.18
N GLY A 24 -6.89 3.95 -14.75
CA GLY A 24 -5.80 4.90 -14.86
C GLY A 24 -5.90 6.08 -13.88
N GLU A 25 -6.91 6.08 -13.00
CA GLU A 25 -7.18 7.16 -12.04
C GLU A 25 -6.08 7.21 -10.96
N VAL A 26 -5.59 8.40 -10.66
CA VAL A 26 -4.57 8.59 -9.62
C VAL A 26 -5.24 9.11 -8.36
N LYS A 27 -5.10 8.36 -7.27
CA LYS A 27 -5.65 8.67 -5.95
C LYS A 27 -4.54 8.88 -4.93
N ARG A 28 -4.80 9.62 -3.86
CA ARG A 28 -3.86 9.84 -2.76
C ARG A 28 -4.20 8.93 -1.59
N ILE A 29 -3.20 8.27 -1.01
CA ILE A 29 -3.35 7.59 0.28
C ILE A 29 -3.54 8.64 1.36
N THR A 30 -4.65 8.57 2.07
CA THR A 30 -5.01 9.49 3.15
C THR A 30 -4.97 8.83 4.52
N ASP A 31 -5.09 7.50 4.60
CA ASP A 31 -4.88 6.72 5.83
C ASP A 31 -4.38 5.29 5.54
N ILE A 32 -3.78 4.65 6.56
CA ILE A 32 -3.23 3.28 6.52
C ILE A 32 -3.69 2.50 7.75
N ALA A 33 -4.39 1.39 7.51
CA ALA A 33 -4.79 0.45 8.55
C ALA A 33 -3.96 -0.84 8.47
N CYS A 34 -3.41 -1.27 9.61
CA CYS A 34 -2.74 -2.57 9.77
C CYS A 34 -3.65 -3.57 10.50
N VAL A 35 -3.92 -4.72 9.88
CA VAL A 35 -4.76 -5.79 10.44
C VAL A 35 -3.88 -7.00 10.76
N HIS A 36 -3.75 -7.33 12.05
CA HIS A 36 -3.01 -8.50 12.52
C HIS A 36 -3.97 -9.58 13.03
N TYR A 37 -3.97 -10.75 12.38
CA TYR A 37 -4.84 -11.88 12.71
C TYR A 37 -4.15 -12.78 13.75
N LEU A 38 -4.51 -12.63 15.03
CA LEU A 38 -3.83 -13.30 16.15
C LEU A 38 -3.74 -14.83 16.04
N LYS A 39 -4.76 -15.49 15.49
CA LYS A 39 -4.79 -16.95 15.37
C LYS A 39 -3.90 -17.47 14.24
N THR A 40 -3.81 -16.76 13.13
CA THR A 40 -3.07 -17.20 11.93
C THR A 40 -1.69 -16.55 11.82
N GLY A 41 -1.42 -15.49 12.58
CA GLY A 41 -0.21 -14.68 12.47
C GLY A 41 -0.14 -13.82 11.20
N LYS A 42 -1.20 -13.80 10.39
CA LYS A 42 -1.24 -13.01 9.14
C LYS A 42 -1.29 -11.52 9.46
N VAL A 43 -0.60 -10.71 8.66
CA VAL A 43 -0.69 -9.25 8.70
C VAL A 43 -1.12 -8.73 7.32
N GLU A 44 -2.04 -7.78 7.28
CA GLU A 44 -2.50 -7.10 6.07
C GLU A 44 -2.45 -5.59 6.27
N PHE A 45 -2.17 -4.87 5.18
CA PHE A 45 -2.33 -3.42 5.13
C PHE A 45 -3.50 -3.06 4.23
N ARG A 46 -4.31 -2.10 4.68
CA ARG A 46 -5.40 -1.51 3.92
C ARG A 46 -5.25 0.01 3.88
N TYR A 47 -5.68 0.60 2.79
CA TYR A 47 -5.44 1.99 2.48
C TYR A 47 -6.76 2.69 2.23
N GLU A 48 -6.86 3.90 2.78
CA GLU A 48 -7.94 4.83 2.52
C GLU A 48 -7.48 5.82 1.45
N LEU A 49 -8.31 6.05 0.45
CA LEU A 49 -7.99 6.88 -0.71
C LEU A 49 -8.88 8.13 -0.75
N ASP A 50 -8.25 9.29 -0.91
CA ASP A 50 -8.87 10.61 -1.12
C ASP A 50 -9.95 10.99 -0.10
N GLY A 51 -9.84 10.56 1.15
CA GLY A 51 -10.82 10.85 2.20
C GLY A 51 -12.17 10.13 2.00
N SER A 52 -12.19 9.03 1.23
CA SER A 52 -13.40 8.23 0.96
C SER A 52 -13.95 7.53 2.20
N GLY A 53 -13.14 7.32 3.23
CA GLY A 53 -13.49 6.54 4.43
C GLY A 53 -13.59 5.02 4.20
N ASN A 54 -13.30 4.55 2.98
CA ASN A 54 -13.28 3.12 2.63
C ASN A 54 -11.85 2.59 2.58
N TYR A 55 -11.63 1.44 3.21
CA TYR A 55 -10.31 0.80 3.29
C TYR A 55 -10.20 -0.39 2.35
N ILE A 56 -9.29 -0.30 1.38
CA ILE A 56 -9.06 -1.34 0.38
C ILE A 56 -7.66 -1.94 0.51
N GLN A 57 -7.49 -3.18 0.07
CA GLN A 57 -6.15 -3.78 -0.03
C GLN A 57 -5.53 -3.39 -1.37
N ILE A 58 -4.32 -2.84 -1.32
CA ILE A 58 -3.52 -2.53 -2.51
C ILE A 58 -2.35 -3.52 -2.56
N GLN A 59 -2.17 -4.19 -3.70
CA GLN A 59 -1.03 -5.06 -3.92
C GLN A 59 0.07 -4.27 -4.62
N PRO A 60 1.29 -4.14 -4.06
CA PRO A 60 2.40 -3.57 -4.80
C PRO A 60 2.73 -4.48 -5.98
N LEU A 61 2.78 -3.94 -7.20
CA LEU A 61 3.23 -4.71 -8.37
C LEU A 61 4.69 -5.15 -8.17
N CYS A 62 4.89 -6.42 -7.83
CA CYS A 62 6.22 -7.04 -7.78
C CYS A 62 6.45 -8.07 -8.89
N ASP A 63 5.49 -8.36 -9.77
CA ASP A 63 5.67 -9.23 -10.93
C ASP A 63 5.00 -8.61 -12.18
N PRO A 64 5.74 -8.40 -13.29
CA PRO A 64 5.20 -7.98 -14.59
C PRO A 64 4.11 -8.91 -15.17
N ARG A 65 3.86 -10.08 -14.56
CA ARG A 65 2.95 -11.12 -15.06
C ARG A 65 1.65 -11.25 -14.27
N ASP A 66 1.46 -10.51 -13.18
CA ASP A 66 0.28 -10.64 -12.33
C ASP A 66 -0.73 -9.51 -12.57
N THR A 67 -1.73 -9.79 -13.42
CA THR A 67 -2.74 -8.84 -13.90
C THR A 67 -3.94 -8.74 -12.94
N GLN A 68 -3.75 -8.84 -11.63
CA GLN A 68 -4.86 -8.65 -10.67
C GLN A 68 -4.56 -7.58 -9.63
N SER A 69 -5.17 -6.41 -9.86
CA SER A 69 -5.42 -5.30 -8.94
C SER A 69 -4.23 -4.43 -8.46
N VAL A 70 -3.88 -3.47 -9.36
CA VAL A 70 -3.58 -2.03 -9.12
C VAL A 70 -2.17 -1.58 -8.68
N THR A 71 -1.71 -0.48 -9.31
CA THR A 71 -0.76 0.59 -8.88
C THR A 71 0.72 0.63 -9.30
N TYR A 72 1.03 1.50 -10.29
CA TYR A 72 2.37 2.03 -10.56
C TYR A 72 2.74 3.08 -9.50
N LEU A 73 3.95 2.99 -8.96
CA LEU A 73 4.53 4.02 -8.10
C LEU A 73 5.20 5.06 -9.00
N GLU A 74 4.65 6.28 -9.07
CA GLU A 74 5.46 7.45 -9.42
C GLU A 74 6.36 7.78 -8.21
N ARG A 75 7.29 6.86 -7.93
CA ARG A 75 8.38 7.09 -6.99
C ARG A 75 9.25 8.16 -7.63
N ASN A 76 9.18 9.39 -7.13
CA ASN A 76 10.16 10.45 -7.41
C ASN A 76 11.54 10.05 -6.83
N PHE A 77 12.17 8.98 -7.35
CA PHE A 77 13.59 8.73 -7.14
C PHE A 77 14.37 9.42 -8.27
N GLY A 78 14.50 10.73 -8.11
CA GLY A 78 15.32 11.59 -8.94
C GLY A 78 16.25 12.47 -8.11
N PHE A 79 16.88 11.92 -7.07
CA PHE A 79 18.11 12.54 -6.57
C PHE A 79 19.15 12.45 -7.69
N LYS A 80 19.37 13.55 -8.40
CA LYS A 80 20.59 13.77 -9.17
C LYS A 80 21.77 13.56 -8.22
N ASN A 81 22.50 12.46 -8.37
CA ASN A 81 23.88 12.42 -7.93
C ASN A 81 24.65 13.37 -8.87
N LEU A 82 24.94 14.56 -8.36
CA LEU A 82 25.94 15.45 -8.96
C LEU A 82 27.32 14.87 -8.61
N LYS A 83 27.98 14.31 -9.62
CA LYS A 83 29.43 14.39 -9.76
C LYS A 83 29.74 15.08 -11.06
#